data_AF-U9SVY4-F1
#
_entry.id   AF-U9SVY4-F1
#
_cell.length_a   1.000
_cell.length_b   1.000
_cell.length_c   1.000
_cell.angle_alpha   90.00
_cell.angle_beta   90.00
_cell.angle_gamma   90.00
#
_symmetry.space_group_name_H-M   'P 1'
#
loop_
_entity.id
_entity.type
_entity.pdbx_description
1 polymer ?
#
loop_
_entity_poly.entity_id
_entity_poly.type
_entity_poly.pdbx_seq_one_letter_code
_entity_poly.pdbx_strand_id
1 'polypeptide(L)'
;MKKNYDNQISFPKIKSSGMEIVLEYIYTGLVKEESLTKDNAVEAFYAADYFQLSDLQDFITKTVKSTNLVKNYSPELLSKITEKIPLAKDNIFLNLLVETVAIMSLNNIEFGRLSITGLKCLLSITHEKEMLFVTPEYEVFRYSAILAAKQVSNDAYKTLKELLPTLEQVENSIKVGNKFITDRQKVAKELEPLVKFIDFRRIKSQILADFIEPLEIVSNEIIFNFYRYAALPNNLNLTCGSKLIIENNGKIVHAPNGCDHQNVRAKIALESNDIFEWDVIIEKVSGCAWVGVCASENLSYETFAGFQPTGWVMGSNGDCYNSSKAVKYCLPFGDGTIITVHLDMNKRTCAFTINGTKYPEVSAWNNLPSKLYPVGSLNYP
;
A
#
# COMPACT_ATOMS: atom_id res chain seq x y z
N MET A 1 4.07 39.65 -33.50
CA MET A 1 5.44 39.88 -32.98
C MET A 1 5.98 41.19 -33.54
N LYS A 2 6.34 42.16 -32.70
CA LYS A 2 7.24 43.25 -33.13
C LYS A 2 8.55 42.57 -33.52
N LYS A 3 9.02 42.77 -34.76
CA LYS A 3 10.38 42.37 -35.17
C LYS A 3 11.34 43.18 -34.31
N ASN A 4 11.89 42.54 -33.29
CA ASN A 4 12.93 43.13 -32.47
C ASN A 4 14.24 42.95 -33.26
N TYR A 5 14.91 44.04 -33.59
CA TYR A 5 16.19 44.04 -34.32
C TYR A 5 17.38 43.74 -33.39
N ASP A 6 17.11 43.16 -32.21
CA ASP A 6 18.14 42.73 -31.29
C ASP A 6 18.81 41.46 -31.82
N ASN A 7 20.12 41.53 -32.03
CA ASN A 7 20.95 40.40 -32.48
C ASN A 7 21.20 39.38 -31.34
N GLN A 8 20.59 39.56 -30.17
CA GLN A 8 20.77 38.73 -29.00
C GLN A 8 19.42 38.33 -28.40
N ILE A 9 19.26 37.04 -28.12
CA ILE A 9 18.12 36.49 -27.41
C ILE A 9 18.65 35.83 -26.13
N SER A 10 18.00 36.10 -24.98
CA SER A 10 18.40 35.57 -23.69
C SER A 10 17.36 34.60 -23.14
N PHE A 11 17.84 33.44 -22.65
CA PHE A 11 17.00 32.39 -22.07
C PHE A 11 17.42 32.09 -20.62
N PRO A 12 17.08 32.96 -19.65
CA PRO A 12 17.60 32.87 -18.28
C PRO A 12 17.15 31.62 -17.51
N LYS A 13 16.12 30.92 -17.99
CA LYS A 13 15.58 29.70 -17.35
C LYS A 13 16.13 28.39 -17.95
N ILE A 14 16.84 28.46 -19.08
CA ILE A 14 17.38 27.30 -19.77
C ILE A 14 18.87 27.18 -19.47
N LYS A 15 19.31 26.02 -18.96
CA LYS A 15 20.74 25.74 -18.74
C LYS A 15 21.43 25.45 -20.07
N SER A 16 22.73 25.73 -20.12
CA SER A 16 23.57 25.48 -21.29
C SER A 16 23.52 24.02 -21.76
N SER A 17 23.52 23.06 -20.83
CA SER A 17 23.46 21.63 -21.16
C SER A 17 22.14 21.21 -21.83
N GLY A 18 21.02 21.86 -21.48
CA GLY A 18 19.74 21.63 -22.17
C GLY A 18 19.70 22.33 -23.53
N MET A 19 20.24 23.56 -23.60
CA MET A 19 20.32 24.32 -24.85
C MET A 19 21.21 23.64 -25.89
N GLU A 20 22.31 23.02 -25.48
CA GLU A 20 23.23 22.28 -26.37
C GLU A 20 22.49 21.17 -27.11
N ILE A 21 21.70 20.36 -26.40
CA ILE A 21 20.88 19.29 -27.01
C ILE A 21 19.81 19.86 -27.95
N VAL A 22 19.16 20.97 -27.56
CA VAL A 22 18.16 21.62 -28.41
C VAL A 22 18.79 22.15 -29.69
N LEU A 23 19.96 22.78 -29.63
CA LEU A 23 20.67 23.28 -30.80
C LEU A 23 21.13 22.13 -31.71
N GLU A 24 21.70 21.06 -31.15
CA GLU A 24 22.06 19.86 -31.92
C GLU A 24 20.84 19.32 -32.68
N TYR A 25 19.70 19.18 -31.99
CA TYR A 25 18.47 18.69 -32.59
C TYR A 25 17.92 19.61 -33.69
N ILE A 26 17.89 20.93 -33.46
CA ILE A 26 17.39 21.89 -34.46
C ILE A 26 18.27 21.89 -35.72
N TYR A 27 19.60 21.78 -35.55
CA TYR A 27 20.54 21.82 -36.66
C TYR A 27 20.59 20.51 -37.46
N THR A 28 20.44 19.36 -36.80
CA THR A 28 20.69 18.05 -37.42
C THR A 28 19.43 17.19 -37.58
N GLY A 29 18.35 17.53 -36.88
CA GLY A 29 17.15 16.71 -36.75
C GLY A 29 17.33 15.47 -35.87
N LEU A 30 18.51 15.27 -35.27
CA LEU A 30 18.90 14.07 -34.54
C LEU A 30 19.62 14.44 -33.24
N VAL A 31 19.58 13.52 -32.27
CA VAL A 31 20.39 13.58 -31.04
C VAL A 31 20.88 12.16 -30.77
N LYS A 32 22.17 12.00 -30.46
CA LYS A 32 22.72 10.68 -30.12
C LYS A 32 22.24 10.24 -28.74
N GLU A 33 21.85 8.98 -28.58
CA GLU A 33 21.41 8.46 -27.26
C GLU A 33 22.47 8.66 -26.17
N GLU A 34 23.75 8.48 -26.52
CA GLU A 34 24.92 8.63 -25.63
C GLU A 34 25.13 10.07 -25.13
N SER A 35 24.55 11.07 -25.81
CA SER A 35 24.62 12.47 -25.37
C SER A 35 23.77 12.73 -24.13
N LEU A 36 22.76 11.90 -23.88
CA LEU A 36 21.89 12.01 -22.71
C LEU A 36 22.52 11.31 -21.51
N THR A 37 22.62 12.06 -20.42
CA THR A 37 23.24 11.64 -19.16
C THR A 37 22.30 11.97 -18.00
N LYS A 38 22.63 11.45 -16.81
CA LYS A 38 21.91 11.82 -15.57
C LYS A 38 21.95 13.33 -15.27
N ASP A 39 22.88 14.07 -15.89
CA ASP A 39 23.14 15.48 -15.60
C ASP A 39 22.46 16.44 -16.56
N ASN A 40 22.20 16.04 -17.80
CA ASN A 40 21.54 16.89 -18.79
C ASN A 40 20.14 16.41 -19.19
N ALA A 41 19.73 15.16 -18.93
CA ALA A 41 18.45 14.64 -19.45
C ALA A 41 17.23 15.47 -19.02
N VAL A 42 17.14 15.86 -17.75
CA VAL A 42 16.05 16.71 -17.24
C VAL A 42 16.12 18.12 -17.85
N GLU A 43 17.32 18.69 -18.00
CA GLU A 43 17.50 20.03 -18.58
C GLU A 43 17.17 20.04 -20.07
N ALA A 44 17.54 18.99 -20.80
CA ALA A 44 17.22 18.79 -22.20
C ALA A 44 15.70 18.62 -22.39
N PHE A 45 15.05 17.81 -21.54
CA PHE A 45 13.61 17.63 -21.59
C PHE A 45 12.86 18.96 -21.31
N TYR A 46 13.31 19.71 -20.29
CA TYR A 46 12.74 21.02 -19.97
C TYR A 46 12.96 22.04 -21.08
N ALA A 47 14.15 22.06 -21.70
CA ALA A 47 14.43 22.91 -22.84
C ALA A 47 13.56 22.55 -24.04
N ALA A 48 13.39 21.26 -24.33
CA ALA A 48 12.50 20.79 -25.38
C ALA A 48 11.03 21.21 -25.13
N ASP A 49 10.53 21.14 -23.89
CA ASP A 49 9.20 21.67 -23.52
C ASP A 49 9.09 23.16 -23.81
N TYR A 50 10.10 23.93 -23.38
CA TYR A 50 10.13 25.38 -23.54
C TYR A 50 10.11 25.82 -25.01
N PHE A 51 10.85 25.13 -25.88
CA PHE A 51 10.87 25.38 -27.31
C PHE A 51 9.76 24.66 -28.09
N GLN A 52 8.85 23.95 -27.40
CA GLN A 52 7.74 23.20 -27.98
C GLN A 52 8.18 22.13 -28.99
N LEU A 53 9.30 21.45 -28.71
CA LEU A 53 9.88 20.39 -29.53
C LEU A 53 9.39 19.02 -29.03
N SER A 54 8.14 18.67 -29.33
CA SER A 54 7.51 17.43 -28.86
C SER A 54 8.26 16.17 -29.27
N ASP A 55 8.75 16.12 -30.52
CA ASP A 55 9.50 14.98 -31.05
C ASP A 55 10.81 14.74 -30.28
N LEU A 56 11.45 15.83 -29.83
CA LEU A 56 12.63 15.76 -28.96
C LEU A 56 12.26 15.32 -27.54
N GLN A 57 11.12 15.77 -26.98
CA GLN A 57 10.64 15.27 -25.69
C GLN A 57 10.37 13.76 -25.71
N ASP A 58 9.74 13.28 -26.78
CA ASP A 58 9.47 11.86 -26.99
C ASP A 58 10.76 11.06 -27.14
N PHE A 59 11.72 11.57 -27.91
CA PHE A 59 13.05 10.96 -28.04
C PHE A 59 13.73 10.85 -26.67
N ILE A 60 13.80 11.95 -25.91
CA ILE A 60 14.44 11.96 -24.58
C ILE A 60 13.75 10.96 -23.65
N THR A 61 12.41 10.94 -23.62
CA THR A 61 11.64 10.03 -22.77
C THR A 61 11.90 8.57 -23.13
N LYS A 62 11.91 8.24 -24.43
CA LYS A 62 12.20 6.88 -24.93
C LYS A 62 13.63 6.46 -24.59
N THR A 63 14.61 7.32 -24.83
CA THR A 63 16.02 7.03 -24.55
C THR A 63 16.26 6.84 -23.06
N VAL A 64 15.69 7.69 -22.21
CA VAL A 64 15.81 7.55 -20.75
C VAL A 64 15.17 6.23 -20.29
N LYS A 65 14.02 5.84 -20.87
CA LYS A 65 13.36 4.55 -20.60
C LYS A 65 14.17 3.32 -21.07
N SER A 66 14.80 3.38 -22.24
CA SER A 66 15.53 2.25 -22.84
C SER A 66 16.95 2.09 -22.30
N THR A 67 17.53 3.16 -21.77
CA THR A 67 18.91 3.16 -21.26
C THR A 67 19.00 2.77 -19.79
N ASN A 68 20.21 2.48 -19.33
CA ASN A 68 20.52 2.30 -17.92
C ASN A 68 20.27 3.56 -17.06
N LEU A 69 19.92 4.71 -17.66
CA LEU A 69 19.69 5.95 -16.91
C LEU A 69 18.51 5.84 -15.95
N VAL A 70 17.35 5.34 -16.40
CA VAL A 70 16.18 5.15 -15.53
C VAL A 70 16.47 4.12 -14.45
N LYS A 71 17.10 3.01 -14.82
CA LYS A 71 17.41 1.93 -13.88
C LYS A 71 18.38 2.39 -12.78
N ASN A 72 19.40 3.16 -13.15
CA ASN A 72 20.48 3.51 -12.24
C ASN A 72 20.34 4.88 -11.57
N TYR A 73 19.57 5.81 -12.16
CA TYR A 73 19.51 7.22 -11.71
C TYR A 73 18.09 7.79 -11.62
N SER A 74 17.05 6.97 -11.64
CA SER A 74 15.67 7.45 -11.49
C SER A 74 15.42 8.29 -10.22
N PRO A 75 16.01 8.00 -9.03
CA PRO A 75 15.83 8.86 -7.87
C PRO A 75 16.40 10.28 -8.07
N GLU A 76 17.58 10.38 -8.69
CA GLU A 76 18.23 11.66 -8.98
C GLU A 76 17.49 12.44 -10.06
N LEU A 77 17.04 11.75 -11.11
CA LEU A 77 16.25 12.35 -12.18
C LEU A 77 14.91 12.86 -11.65
N LEU A 78 14.23 12.10 -10.78
CA LEU A 78 13.00 12.51 -10.11
C LEU A 78 13.22 13.72 -9.21
N SER A 79 14.36 13.78 -8.52
CA SER A 79 14.73 14.95 -7.72
C SER A 79 14.92 16.19 -8.60
N LYS A 80 15.65 16.06 -9.71
CA LYS A 80 15.93 17.18 -10.61
C LYS A 80 14.70 17.70 -11.34
N ILE A 81 13.81 16.82 -11.79
CA ILE A 81 12.61 17.25 -12.53
C ILE A 81 11.63 18.02 -11.65
N THR A 82 11.53 17.65 -10.36
CA THR A 82 10.63 18.30 -9.41
C THR A 82 11.08 19.71 -8.98
N GLU A 83 12.35 20.06 -9.22
CA GLU A 83 12.84 21.44 -9.09
C GLU A 83 12.36 22.35 -10.24
N LYS A 84 12.00 21.78 -11.40
CA LYS A 84 11.71 22.51 -12.63
C LYS A 84 10.23 22.57 -12.98
N ILE A 85 9.49 21.51 -12.66
CA ILE A 85 8.09 21.34 -13.08
C ILE A 85 7.17 21.50 -11.86
N PRO A 86 6.17 22.39 -11.92
CA PRO A 86 5.12 22.44 -10.91
C PRO A 86 4.38 21.11 -10.84
N LEU A 87 4.15 20.59 -9.63
CA LEU A 87 3.49 19.30 -9.36
C LEU A 87 2.11 19.12 -10.04
N ALA A 88 1.47 20.21 -10.47
CA ALA A 88 0.14 20.21 -11.06
C ALA A 88 0.08 19.86 -12.57
N LYS A 89 1.23 19.71 -13.26
CA LYS A 89 1.25 19.39 -14.70
C LYS A 89 1.55 17.91 -14.88
N ASP A 90 0.55 17.15 -15.33
CA ASP A 90 0.76 15.75 -15.73
C ASP A 90 1.81 15.70 -16.84
N ASN A 91 2.85 14.90 -16.63
CA ASN A 91 4.03 14.89 -17.45
C ASN A 91 4.50 13.44 -17.64
N ILE A 92 4.58 13.01 -18.90
CA ILE A 92 4.94 11.63 -19.26
C ILE A 92 6.30 11.24 -18.69
N PHE A 93 7.26 12.16 -18.72
CA PHE A 93 8.61 11.95 -18.19
C PHE A 93 8.60 11.86 -16.65
N LEU A 94 7.81 12.68 -15.97
CA LEU A 94 7.61 12.59 -14.53
C LEU A 94 6.97 11.26 -14.12
N ASN A 95 5.89 10.86 -14.80
CA ASN A 95 5.18 9.62 -14.54
C ASN A 95 6.09 8.40 -14.71
N LEU A 96 6.90 8.37 -15.78
CA LEU A 96 7.89 7.32 -15.99
C LEU A 96 8.86 7.19 -14.80
N LEU A 97 9.35 8.32 -14.28
CA LEU A 97 10.27 8.33 -13.15
C LEU A 97 9.58 7.89 -11.86
N VAL A 98 8.35 8.34 -11.61
CA VAL A 98 7.53 7.93 -10.46
C VAL A 98 7.26 6.42 -10.50
N GLU A 99 6.79 5.89 -11.63
CA GLU A 99 6.54 4.46 -11.85
C GLU A 99 7.79 3.63 -11.56
N THR A 100 8.95 4.10 -12.02
CA THR A 100 10.22 3.40 -11.80
C THR A 100 10.63 3.44 -10.33
N VAL A 101 10.56 4.59 -9.66
CA VAL A 101 11.00 4.70 -8.25
C VAL A 101 10.00 4.00 -7.32
N ALA A 102 8.71 3.96 -7.64
CA ALA A 102 7.67 3.31 -6.84
C ALA A 102 7.87 1.79 -6.67
N ILE A 103 8.50 1.14 -7.65
CA ILE A 103 8.86 -0.29 -7.59
C ILE A 103 10.25 -0.53 -7.00
N MET A 104 11.00 0.52 -6.65
CA MET A 104 12.26 0.42 -5.92
C MET A 104 11.98 0.51 -4.42
N SER A 105 12.54 -0.42 -3.64
CA SER A 105 12.48 -0.30 -2.18
C SER A 105 13.25 0.93 -1.74
N LEU A 106 12.62 1.82 -0.96
CA LEU A 106 13.27 3.03 -0.44
C LEU A 106 14.51 2.69 0.41
N ASN A 107 14.54 1.51 1.04
CA ASN A 107 15.72 1.03 1.78
C ASN A 107 16.97 0.86 0.90
N ASN A 108 16.79 0.63 -0.40
CA ASN A 108 17.88 0.47 -1.35
C ASN A 108 18.32 1.79 -1.99
N ILE A 109 17.61 2.90 -1.71
CA ILE A 109 17.95 4.23 -2.21
C ILE A 109 18.84 4.92 -1.19
N GLU A 110 20.09 5.19 -1.55
CA GLU A 110 21.00 5.92 -0.68
C GLU A 110 20.47 7.35 -0.38
N PHE A 111 20.56 7.76 0.89
CA PHE A 111 20.17 9.10 1.33
C PHE A 111 20.99 10.17 0.62
N GLY A 112 20.32 11.02 -0.17
CA GLY A 112 20.94 12.06 -0.99
C GLY A 112 20.71 11.85 -2.49
N ARG A 113 20.32 10.64 -2.91
CA ARG A 113 19.91 10.38 -4.29
C ARG A 113 18.49 10.87 -4.58
N LEU A 114 17.60 10.76 -3.60
CA LEU A 114 16.24 11.30 -3.64
C LEU A 114 16.15 12.52 -2.70
N SER A 115 15.74 13.66 -3.25
CA SER A 115 15.48 14.89 -2.49
C SER A 115 14.13 14.84 -1.75
N ILE A 116 13.94 15.72 -0.77
CA ILE A 116 12.65 15.79 -0.04
C ILE A 116 11.49 16.14 -0.97
N THR A 117 11.71 17.03 -1.93
CA THR A 117 10.71 17.43 -2.94
C THR A 117 10.43 16.28 -3.89
N GLY A 118 11.46 15.54 -4.29
CA GLY A 118 11.33 14.32 -5.09
C GLY A 118 10.52 13.24 -4.37
N LEU A 119 10.79 12.98 -3.09
CA LEU A 119 10.03 12.04 -2.27
C LEU A 119 8.57 12.50 -2.08
N LYS A 120 8.34 13.79 -1.80
CA LYS A 120 6.99 14.34 -1.71
C LYS A 120 6.21 14.16 -3.01
N CYS A 121 6.85 14.40 -4.15
CA CYS A 121 6.25 14.19 -5.47
C CYS A 121 5.93 12.72 -5.71
N LEU A 122 6.86 11.82 -5.38
CA LEU A 122 6.68 10.37 -5.46
C LEU A 122 5.42 9.95 -4.71
N LEU A 123 5.35 10.28 -3.40
CA LEU A 123 4.26 9.90 -2.52
C LEU A 123 2.92 10.52 -2.92
N SER A 124 2.92 11.78 -3.40
CA SER A 124 1.69 12.44 -3.86
C SER A 124 1.11 11.73 -5.09
N ILE A 125 1.94 11.45 -6.09
CA ILE A 125 1.47 10.86 -7.35
C ILE A 125 1.07 9.40 -7.14
N THR A 126 1.81 8.63 -6.34
CA THR A 126 1.44 7.24 -6.06
C THR A 126 0.14 7.15 -5.27
N HIS A 127 -0.12 8.08 -4.36
CA HIS A 127 -1.39 8.17 -3.64
C HIS A 127 -2.54 8.62 -4.55
N GLU A 128 -2.36 9.66 -5.36
CA GLU A 128 -3.39 10.18 -6.27
C GLU A 128 -3.79 9.17 -7.36
N LYS A 129 -2.84 8.39 -7.86
CA LYS A 129 -3.04 7.40 -8.93
C LYS A 129 -3.24 5.97 -8.40
N GLU A 130 -3.34 5.78 -7.09
CA GLU A 130 -3.47 4.47 -6.41
C GLU A 130 -2.45 3.43 -6.92
N MET A 131 -1.21 3.88 -7.13
CA MET A 131 -0.15 3.05 -7.70
C MET A 131 0.35 2.01 -6.70
N LEU A 132 0.77 0.86 -7.21
CA LEU A 132 1.53 -0.10 -6.41
C LEU A 132 2.83 0.56 -5.92
N PHE A 133 3.03 0.55 -4.61
CA PHE A 133 4.23 1.05 -3.96
C PHE A 133 4.88 -0.08 -3.18
N VAL A 134 6.11 -0.46 -3.56
CA VAL A 134 6.75 -1.67 -3.01
C VAL A 134 7.16 -1.52 -1.55
N THR A 135 7.35 -0.28 -1.09
CA THR A 135 7.87 0.00 0.25
C THR A 135 6.72 0.06 1.27
N PRO A 136 6.76 -0.72 2.37
CA PRO A 136 5.71 -0.69 3.39
C PRO A 136 5.73 0.61 4.21
N GLU A 137 4.59 0.98 4.78
CA GLU A 137 4.35 2.29 5.42
C GLU A 137 5.38 2.68 6.49
N TYR A 138 5.84 1.72 7.31
CA TYR A 138 6.90 2.01 8.28
C TYR A 138 8.22 2.40 7.61
N GLU A 139 8.60 1.74 6.52
CA GLU A 139 9.83 2.06 5.81
C GLU A 139 9.70 3.37 5.03
N VAL A 140 8.48 3.73 4.59
CA VAL A 140 8.18 5.07 4.07
C VAL A 140 8.39 6.13 5.14
N PHE A 141 7.87 5.91 6.35
CA PHE A 141 8.08 6.78 7.50
C PHE A 141 9.56 6.92 7.85
N ARG A 142 10.25 5.79 7.98
CA ARG A 142 11.68 5.75 8.30
C ARG A 142 12.51 6.53 7.29
N TYR A 143 12.32 6.27 6.00
CA TYR A 143 13.03 6.97 4.93
C TYR A 143 12.75 8.48 4.98
N SER A 144 11.47 8.86 5.14
CA SER A 144 11.02 10.25 5.23
C SER A 144 11.66 10.98 6.42
N ALA A 145 11.66 10.38 7.60
CA ALA A 145 12.21 10.96 8.82
C ALA A 145 13.73 11.15 8.72
N ILE A 146 14.46 10.13 8.26
CA ILE A 146 15.91 10.22 8.09
C ILE A 146 16.29 11.25 7.02
N LEU A 147 15.53 11.34 5.92
CA LEU A 147 15.76 12.33 4.87
C LEU A 147 15.50 13.77 5.38
N ALA A 148 14.40 13.99 6.10
CA ALA A 148 14.09 15.26 6.74
C ALA A 148 15.19 15.68 7.74
N ALA A 149 15.68 14.74 8.55
CA ALA A 149 16.79 15.03 9.46
C ALA A 149 18.09 15.37 8.73
N LYS A 150 18.39 14.72 7.60
CA LYS A 150 19.55 15.04 6.75
C LYS A 150 19.49 16.46 6.19
N GLN A 151 18.30 16.95 5.85
CA GLN A 151 18.12 18.33 5.41
C GLN A 151 18.36 19.35 6.53
N VAL A 152 18.11 18.97 7.78
CA VAL A 152 18.35 19.82 8.95
C VAL A 152 19.81 19.81 9.38
N SER A 153 20.40 18.64 9.63
CA SER A 153 21.82 18.51 10.01
C SER A 153 22.36 17.08 9.89
N ASN A 154 23.69 16.96 9.75
CA ASN A 154 24.36 15.65 9.77
C ASN A 154 24.21 14.91 11.11
N ASP A 155 24.12 15.65 12.23
CA ASP A 155 23.96 15.04 13.55
C ASP A 155 22.56 14.46 13.72
N ALA A 156 21.52 15.21 13.34
CA ALA A 156 20.14 14.69 13.33
C ALA A 156 20.01 13.47 12.42
N TYR A 157 20.66 13.48 11.24
CA TYR A 157 20.70 12.34 10.32
C TYR A 157 21.29 11.09 10.96
N LYS A 158 22.45 11.20 11.61
CA LYS A 158 23.10 10.08 12.30
C LYS A 158 22.20 9.55 13.41
N THR A 159 21.66 10.43 14.25
CA THR A 159 20.77 10.05 15.36
C THR A 159 19.54 9.32 14.84
N LEU A 160 18.80 9.85 13.87
CA LEU A 160 17.58 9.17 13.38
C LEU A 160 17.89 7.87 12.64
N LYS A 161 19.01 7.77 11.93
CA LYS A 161 19.41 6.52 11.27
C LYS A 161 19.69 5.40 12.28
N GLU A 162 20.15 5.75 13.48
CA GLU A 162 20.32 4.80 14.58
C GLU A 162 19.00 4.51 15.31
N LEU A 163 18.15 5.53 15.51
CA LEU A 163 16.88 5.40 16.24
C LEU A 163 15.79 4.67 15.46
N LEU A 164 15.85 4.70 14.13
CA LEU A 164 14.89 4.04 13.24
C LEU A 164 15.55 2.83 12.56
N PRO A 165 15.38 1.61 13.09
CA PRO A 165 15.87 0.39 12.47
C PRO A 165 15.04 0.01 11.23
N THR A 166 15.60 -0.77 10.29
CA THR A 166 14.81 -1.39 9.21
C THR A 166 13.84 -2.43 9.76
N LEU A 167 12.82 -2.83 9.01
CA LEU A 167 11.90 -3.92 9.40
C LEU A 167 12.65 -5.21 9.72
N GLU A 168 13.64 -5.56 8.89
CA GLU A 168 14.52 -6.72 9.11
C GLU A 168 15.25 -6.63 10.47
N GLN A 169 15.69 -5.42 10.86
CA GLN A 169 16.33 -5.19 12.15
C GLN A 169 15.34 -5.29 13.33
N VAL A 170 14.10 -4.83 13.15
CA VAL A 170 13.03 -4.97 14.15
C VAL A 170 12.68 -6.43 14.38
N GLU A 171 12.58 -7.24 13.33
CA GLU A 171 12.28 -8.67 13.43
C GLU A 171 13.36 -9.44 14.20
N ASN A 172 14.62 -8.99 14.09
CA ASN A 172 15.74 -9.49 14.87
C ASN A 172 15.80 -8.94 16.31
N SER A 173 14.71 -8.34 16.80
CA SER A 173 14.54 -7.86 18.19
C SER A 173 15.58 -6.83 18.64
N ILE A 174 16.08 -6.00 17.71
CA ILE A 174 17.00 -4.91 18.05
C ILE A 174 16.27 -3.90 18.94
N LYS A 175 16.83 -3.66 20.13
CA LYS A 175 16.41 -2.58 21.02
C LYS A 175 17.23 -1.34 20.72
N VAL A 176 16.54 -0.23 20.50
CA VAL A 176 17.16 1.08 20.34
C VAL A 176 16.89 1.89 21.61
N GLY A 177 17.94 2.48 22.19
CA GLY A 177 17.81 3.38 23.33
C GLY A 177 17.39 4.79 22.92
N ASN A 178 16.96 5.60 23.88
CA ASN A 178 16.62 7.00 23.63
C ASN A 178 17.88 7.86 23.44
N LYS A 179 17.90 8.67 22.37
CA LYS A 179 18.95 9.66 22.11
C LYS A 179 18.33 11.02 21.82
N PHE A 180 19.05 12.08 22.21
CA PHE A 180 18.67 13.44 21.89
C PHE A 180 18.78 13.69 20.38
N ILE A 181 17.72 14.24 19.77
CA ILE A 181 17.68 14.60 18.36
C ILE A 181 17.96 16.10 18.25
N THR A 182 19.11 16.46 17.67
CA THR A 182 19.46 17.86 17.38
C THR A 182 18.40 18.51 16.49
N ASP A 183 17.97 19.73 16.83
CA ASP A 183 16.98 20.50 16.06
C ASP A 183 15.67 19.73 15.79
N ARG A 184 15.24 18.86 16.72
CA ARG A 184 14.05 18.00 16.61
C ARG A 184 12.81 18.70 16.04
N GLN A 185 12.53 19.93 16.46
CA GLN A 185 11.39 20.71 15.95
C GLN A 185 11.53 21.10 14.48
N LYS A 186 12.74 21.39 13.99
CA LYS A 186 12.97 21.63 12.56
C LYS A 186 12.80 20.34 11.76
N VAL A 187 13.26 19.21 12.31
CA VAL A 187 13.05 17.89 11.69
C VAL A 187 11.56 17.60 11.54
N ALA A 188 10.77 17.82 12.60
CA ALA A 188 9.32 17.64 12.56
C ALA A 188 8.65 18.51 11.47
N LYS A 189 9.07 19.77 11.32
CA LYS A 189 8.55 20.68 10.28
C LYS A 189 8.88 20.23 8.86
N GLU A 190 10.10 19.74 8.62
CA GLU A 190 10.48 19.19 7.31
C GLU A 190 9.76 17.88 7.00
N LEU A 191 9.46 17.08 8.03
CA LEU A 191 8.77 15.80 7.91
C LEU A 191 7.25 15.93 7.69
N GLU A 192 6.62 16.94 8.29
CA GLU A 192 5.16 17.22 8.22
C GLU A 192 4.53 17.07 6.82
N PRO A 193 5.06 17.66 5.72
CA PRO A 193 4.45 17.53 4.40
C PRO A 193 4.50 16.12 3.80
N LEU A 194 5.31 15.20 4.36
CA LEU A 194 5.43 13.80 3.95
C LEU A 194 4.50 12.90 4.77
N VAL A 195 4.36 13.18 6.06
CA VAL A 195 3.55 12.40 7.03
C VAL A 195 2.12 12.21 6.58
N LYS A 196 1.53 13.19 5.91
CA LYS A 196 0.16 13.12 5.38
C LYS A 196 -0.07 12.01 4.34
N PHE A 197 0.99 11.47 3.75
CA PHE A 197 0.91 10.39 2.76
C PHE A 197 1.18 9.00 3.37
N ILE A 198 1.39 8.93 4.69
CA ILE A 198 1.74 7.70 5.39
C ILE A 198 0.54 7.21 6.16
N ASP A 199 0.10 5.99 5.88
CA ASP A 199 -0.98 5.37 6.65
C ASP A 199 -0.43 4.65 7.89
N PHE A 200 -0.38 5.38 9.00
CA PHE A 200 0.06 4.85 10.29
C PHE A 200 -0.75 3.63 10.74
N ARG A 201 -2.01 3.45 10.29
CA ARG A 201 -2.83 2.29 10.65
C ARG A 201 -2.28 0.97 10.11
N ARG A 202 -1.41 1.03 9.09
CA ARG A 202 -0.74 -0.12 8.48
C ARG A 202 0.63 -0.39 9.13
N ILE A 203 1.06 0.42 10.10
CA ILE A 203 2.26 0.20 10.90
C ILE A 203 1.90 -0.64 12.12
N LYS A 204 2.71 -1.66 12.44
CA LYS A 204 2.51 -2.50 13.63
C LYS A 204 2.54 -1.63 14.90
N SER A 205 1.58 -1.82 15.80
CA SER A 205 1.45 -1.02 17.04
C SER A 205 2.70 -1.02 17.90
N GLN A 206 3.42 -2.15 17.94
CA GLN A 206 4.69 -2.25 18.66
C GLN A 206 5.75 -1.31 18.07
N ILE A 207 5.86 -1.24 16.74
CA ILE A 207 6.83 -0.37 16.06
C ILE A 207 6.52 1.09 16.36
N LEU A 208 5.24 1.46 16.36
CA LEU A 208 4.83 2.82 16.64
C LEU A 208 5.17 3.22 18.07
N ALA A 209 4.88 2.37 19.05
CA ALA A 209 5.17 2.60 20.47
C ALA A 209 6.68 2.63 20.78
N ASP A 210 7.45 1.72 20.19
CA ASP A 210 8.86 1.57 20.53
C ASP A 210 9.77 2.55 19.78
N PHE A 211 9.43 2.90 18.54
CA PHE A 211 10.34 3.62 17.65
C PHE A 211 9.81 4.95 17.12
N ILE A 212 8.49 5.14 16.97
CA ILE A 212 7.95 6.35 16.34
C ILE A 212 7.54 7.39 17.39
N GLU A 213 6.68 7.01 18.33
CA GLU A 213 6.17 7.88 19.39
C GLU A 213 7.31 8.53 20.21
N PRO A 214 8.35 7.79 20.65
CA PRO A 214 9.42 8.36 21.47
C PRO A 214 10.27 9.43 20.76
N LEU A 215 10.21 9.52 19.43
CA LEU A 215 10.95 10.52 18.67
C LEU A 215 10.36 11.92 18.80
N GLU A 216 9.06 12.04 19.12
CA GLU A 216 8.35 13.33 19.21
C GLU A 216 8.53 14.21 17.95
N ILE A 217 8.65 13.59 16.77
CA ILE A 217 8.73 14.27 15.47
C ILE A 217 7.43 14.18 14.66
N VAL A 218 6.44 13.45 15.17
CA VAL A 218 5.08 13.32 14.64
C VAL A 218 4.12 13.98 15.62
N SER A 219 3.03 14.57 15.13
CA SER A 219 2.05 15.22 16.01
C SER A 219 1.34 14.20 16.92
N ASN A 220 1.06 14.62 18.15
CA ASN A 220 0.30 13.80 19.11
C ASN A 220 -1.09 13.43 18.58
N GLU A 221 -1.69 14.25 17.71
CA GLU A 221 -2.97 13.95 17.06
C GLU A 221 -2.89 12.68 16.21
N ILE A 222 -1.83 12.51 15.41
CA ILE A 222 -1.64 11.33 14.57
C ILE A 222 -1.40 10.09 15.42
N ILE A 223 -0.50 10.20 16.42
CA ILE A 223 -0.20 9.11 17.36
C ILE A 223 -1.47 8.68 18.12
N PHE A 224 -2.23 9.65 18.62
CA PHE A 224 -3.46 9.37 19.36
C PHE A 224 -4.57 8.78 18.49
N ASN A 225 -4.73 9.26 17.25
CA ASN A 225 -5.69 8.68 16.31
C ASN A 225 -5.30 7.24 15.94
N PHE A 226 -4.00 6.95 15.80
CA PHE A 226 -3.52 5.59 15.65
C PHE A 226 -3.87 4.73 16.87
N TYR A 227 -3.55 5.16 18.09
CA TYR A 227 -3.85 4.37 19.28
C TYR A 227 -5.35 4.19 19.50
N ARG A 228 -6.17 5.21 19.19
CA ARG A 228 -7.63 5.05 19.15
C ARG A 228 -8.03 3.97 18.16
N TYR A 229 -7.46 3.96 16.96
CA TYR A 229 -7.73 2.93 15.96
C TYR A 229 -7.28 1.53 16.43
N ALA A 230 -6.09 1.41 17.03
CA ALA A 230 -5.54 0.15 17.51
C ALA A 230 -6.22 -0.37 18.80
N ALA A 231 -6.71 0.54 19.65
CA ALA A 231 -7.40 0.23 20.90
C ALA A 231 -8.91 0.06 20.72
N LEU A 232 -9.47 0.57 19.61
CA LEU A 232 -10.77 0.10 19.16
C LEU A 232 -10.62 -1.42 18.99
N PRO A 233 -11.35 -2.26 19.76
CA PRO A 233 -11.37 -3.68 19.47
C PRO A 233 -11.68 -3.78 17.98
N ASN A 234 -10.97 -4.65 17.24
CA ASN A 234 -11.27 -4.95 15.85
C ASN A 234 -12.78 -5.12 15.73
N ASN A 235 -13.49 -4.03 15.43
CA ASN A 235 -14.91 -4.05 15.20
C ASN A 235 -14.90 -4.65 13.81
N LEU A 236 -14.92 -5.99 13.78
CA LEU A 236 -15.60 -6.73 12.75
C LEU A 236 -16.98 -6.09 12.74
N ASN A 237 -17.12 -5.00 12.00
CA ASN A 237 -18.39 -4.33 11.82
C ASN A 237 -19.17 -5.37 11.03
N LEU A 238 -19.92 -6.20 11.74
CA LEU A 238 -20.66 -7.28 11.13
C LEU A 238 -21.96 -6.70 10.56
N THR A 239 -22.39 -7.30 9.47
CA THR A 239 -23.74 -7.15 8.91
C THR A 239 -24.37 -8.52 9.00
N CYS A 240 -25.58 -8.60 9.55
CA CYS A 240 -26.23 -9.89 9.81
C CYS A 240 -27.68 -9.89 9.33
N GLY A 241 -28.25 -11.09 9.25
CA GLY A 241 -29.68 -11.29 9.09
C GLY A 241 -30.47 -10.64 10.22
N SER A 242 -31.74 -10.36 9.93
CA SER A 242 -32.65 -9.59 10.78
C SER A 242 -32.90 -10.14 12.17
N LYS A 243 -32.64 -11.44 12.40
CA LYS A 243 -32.89 -12.13 13.68
C LYS A 243 -31.59 -12.41 14.46
N LEU A 244 -30.43 -12.40 13.83
CA LEU A 244 -29.15 -12.65 14.51
C LEU A 244 -28.83 -11.53 15.50
N ILE A 245 -28.31 -11.91 16.66
CA ILE A 245 -27.90 -10.99 17.71
C ILE A 245 -26.37 -10.95 17.74
N ILE A 246 -25.83 -9.73 17.66
CA ILE A 246 -24.40 -9.47 17.73
C ILE A 246 -24.09 -8.86 19.09
N GLU A 247 -23.18 -9.48 19.83
CA GLU A 247 -22.74 -9.05 21.15
C GLU A 247 -21.22 -8.84 21.20
N ASN A 248 -20.75 -8.33 22.35
CA ASN A 248 -19.33 -8.14 22.63
C ASN A 248 -18.60 -7.36 21.51
N ASN A 249 -19.19 -6.26 21.07
CA ASN A 249 -18.66 -5.38 20.01
C ASN A 249 -18.34 -6.11 18.69
N GLY A 250 -19.24 -6.98 18.22
CA GLY A 250 -19.05 -7.67 16.94
C GLY A 250 -18.21 -8.95 17.01
N LYS A 251 -17.88 -9.42 18.22
CA LYS A 251 -17.08 -10.64 18.42
C LYS A 251 -17.92 -11.90 18.54
N ILE A 252 -19.13 -11.79 19.09
CA ILE A 252 -20.01 -12.93 19.33
C ILE A 252 -21.27 -12.72 18.49
N VAL A 253 -21.69 -13.77 17.79
CA VAL A 253 -22.93 -13.79 17.02
C VAL A 253 -23.69 -15.04 17.42
N HIS A 254 -24.96 -14.88 17.78
CA HIS A 254 -25.81 -16.01 18.08
C HIS A 254 -27.20 -15.84 17.48
N ALA A 255 -27.86 -16.96 17.24
CA ALA A 255 -29.23 -17.02 16.77
C ALA A 255 -30.18 -17.19 17.97
N PRO A 256 -31.24 -16.36 18.12
CA PRO A 256 -32.27 -16.54 19.15
C PRO A 256 -33.27 -17.66 18.75
N ASN A 257 -34.09 -18.10 19.71
CA ASN A 257 -35.06 -19.19 19.47
C ASN A 257 -35.99 -18.89 18.29
N GLY A 258 -36.17 -19.88 17.41
CA GLY A 258 -36.97 -19.73 16.17
C GLY A 258 -36.25 -18.97 15.04
N CYS A 259 -34.94 -18.80 15.13
CA CYS A 259 -34.11 -18.28 14.03
C CYS A 259 -33.70 -19.43 13.10
N ASP A 260 -34.22 -19.38 11.88
CA ASP A 260 -33.75 -20.19 10.75
C ASP A 260 -32.33 -19.76 10.33
N HIS A 261 -31.73 -20.44 9.36
CA HIS A 261 -30.39 -20.09 8.88
C HIS A 261 -30.32 -18.65 8.36
N GLN A 262 -29.54 -17.84 9.06
CA GLN A 262 -29.18 -16.48 8.67
C GLN A 262 -27.67 -16.34 8.59
N ASN A 263 -27.24 -15.37 7.78
CA ASN A 263 -25.83 -15.10 7.57
C ASN A 263 -25.38 -13.90 8.38
N VAL A 264 -24.12 -13.95 8.76
CA VAL A 264 -23.36 -12.81 9.26
C VAL A 264 -22.10 -12.65 8.42
N ARG A 265 -21.79 -11.41 8.03
CA ARG A 265 -20.67 -11.07 7.17
C ARG A 265 -19.89 -9.90 7.74
N ALA A 266 -18.56 -9.97 7.69
CA ALA A 266 -17.73 -8.81 7.99
C ALA A 266 -17.94 -7.68 6.94
N LYS A 267 -17.83 -6.41 7.35
CA LYS A 267 -17.81 -5.27 6.41
C LYS A 267 -16.45 -5.08 5.73
N ILE A 268 -15.39 -5.67 6.28
CA ILE A 268 -14.03 -5.57 5.71
C ILE A 268 -13.95 -6.46 4.49
N ALA A 269 -13.62 -5.86 3.36
CA ALA A 269 -13.42 -6.56 2.11
C ALA A 269 -11.98 -7.07 1.99
N LEU A 270 -11.84 -8.30 1.48
CA LEU A 270 -10.58 -8.93 1.15
C LEU A 270 -10.43 -8.80 -0.37
N GLU A 271 -9.55 -7.89 -0.81
CA GLU A 271 -9.44 -7.48 -2.23
C GLU A 271 -8.00 -7.45 -2.74
N SER A 272 -7.00 -7.33 -1.84
CA SER A 272 -5.59 -7.36 -2.23
C SER A 272 -5.16 -8.77 -2.61
N ASN A 273 -4.10 -8.85 -3.42
CA ASN A 273 -3.44 -10.10 -3.80
C ASN A 273 -2.55 -10.61 -2.66
N ASP A 274 -3.15 -10.84 -1.49
CA ASP A 274 -2.49 -11.30 -0.28
C ASP A 274 -3.07 -12.63 0.22
N ILE A 275 -2.45 -13.19 1.24
CA ILE A 275 -2.97 -14.34 1.98
C ILE A 275 -3.63 -13.82 3.26
N PHE A 276 -4.87 -14.23 3.50
CA PHE A 276 -5.64 -13.84 4.66
C PHE A 276 -5.94 -15.05 5.53
N GLU A 277 -5.80 -14.87 6.84
CA GLU A 277 -6.14 -15.87 7.83
C GLU A 277 -6.96 -15.25 8.96
N TRP A 278 -7.98 -15.97 9.41
CA TRP A 278 -8.74 -15.60 10.60
C TRP A 278 -9.30 -16.85 11.27
N ASP A 279 -9.50 -16.74 12.59
CA ASP A 279 -10.09 -17.80 13.39
C ASP A 279 -11.57 -17.54 13.65
N VAL A 280 -12.34 -18.62 13.64
CA VAL A 280 -13.72 -18.68 14.09
C VAL A 280 -13.84 -19.75 15.17
N ILE A 281 -14.39 -19.37 16.31
CA ILE A 281 -14.63 -20.27 17.43
C ILE A 281 -16.10 -20.64 17.44
N ILE A 282 -16.38 -21.94 17.39
CA ILE A 282 -17.73 -22.45 17.56
C ILE A 282 -17.98 -22.66 19.04
N GLU A 283 -18.74 -21.75 19.67
CA GLU A 283 -19.11 -21.90 21.08
C GLU A 283 -20.19 -22.96 21.29
N LYS A 284 -21.19 -23.00 20.40
CA LYS A 284 -22.32 -23.94 20.46
C LYS A 284 -22.94 -24.18 19.08
N VAL A 285 -23.25 -25.44 18.76
CA VAL A 285 -23.85 -25.85 17.47
C VAL A 285 -25.28 -26.37 17.63
N SER A 286 -26.21 -25.80 16.87
CA SER A 286 -27.47 -26.42 16.40
C SER A 286 -27.27 -27.04 15.04
N GLY A 287 -27.47 -28.34 14.89
CA GLY A 287 -27.43 -28.97 13.57
C GLY A 287 -26.08 -28.78 12.86
N CYS A 288 -25.93 -27.71 12.08
CA CYS A 288 -24.68 -27.35 11.39
C CYS A 288 -24.37 -25.84 11.47
N ALA A 289 -23.18 -25.50 12.00
CA ALA A 289 -22.60 -24.16 11.87
C ALA A 289 -21.72 -24.08 10.63
N TRP A 290 -21.74 -22.96 9.92
CA TRP A 290 -21.06 -22.79 8.63
C TRP A 290 -20.14 -21.58 8.61
N VAL A 291 -18.92 -21.76 8.10
CA VAL A 291 -17.89 -20.72 8.07
C VAL A 291 -17.22 -20.68 6.70
N GLY A 292 -16.93 -19.50 6.17
CA GLY A 292 -16.14 -19.36 4.95
C GLY A 292 -16.12 -17.94 4.42
N VAL A 293 -16.28 -17.81 3.10
CA VAL A 293 -16.23 -16.53 2.38
C VAL A 293 -17.46 -16.31 1.51
N CYS A 294 -17.75 -15.05 1.20
CA CYS A 294 -18.81 -14.67 0.28
C CYS A 294 -18.46 -13.46 -0.60
N ALA A 295 -19.18 -13.31 -1.71
CA ALA A 295 -19.15 -12.12 -2.55
C ALA A 295 -19.94 -10.96 -1.89
N SER A 296 -19.62 -9.70 -2.24
CA SER A 296 -20.38 -8.54 -1.76
C SER A 296 -21.76 -8.44 -2.40
N GLU A 297 -21.83 -8.65 -3.70
CA GLU A 297 -23.04 -8.44 -4.50
C GLU A 297 -24.05 -9.56 -4.25
N ASN A 298 -25.30 -9.17 -3.96
CA ASN A 298 -26.45 -10.08 -3.93
C ASN A 298 -26.42 -11.21 -2.89
N LEU A 299 -25.60 -11.10 -1.82
CA LEU A 299 -25.75 -12.00 -0.67
C LEU A 299 -27.04 -11.67 0.09
N SER A 300 -27.98 -12.61 0.11
CA SER A 300 -29.12 -12.59 1.03
C SER A 300 -28.64 -12.93 2.44
N TYR A 301 -28.97 -12.11 3.43
CA TYR A 301 -28.68 -12.40 4.84
C TYR A 301 -29.70 -13.34 5.48
N GLU A 302 -30.82 -13.58 4.79
CA GLU A 302 -31.98 -14.32 5.29
C GLU A 302 -32.02 -15.78 4.78
N THR A 303 -31.04 -16.19 3.98
CA THR A 303 -30.99 -17.50 3.33
C THR A 303 -29.63 -18.11 3.56
N PHE A 304 -29.55 -19.40 3.88
CA PHE A 304 -28.27 -20.10 4.08
C PHE A 304 -27.24 -19.77 2.98
N ALA A 305 -26.05 -19.29 3.37
CA ALA A 305 -24.97 -18.92 2.45
C ALA A 305 -24.61 -20.02 1.43
N GLY A 306 -24.60 -21.30 1.84
CA GLY A 306 -24.20 -22.40 0.97
C GLY A 306 -25.20 -22.73 -0.15
N PHE A 307 -26.46 -22.27 -0.04
CA PHE A 307 -27.43 -22.37 -1.14
C PHE A 307 -27.29 -21.26 -2.17
N GLN A 308 -26.58 -20.19 -1.82
CA GLN A 308 -26.39 -19.05 -2.69
C GLN A 308 -25.15 -19.25 -3.56
N PRO A 309 -25.16 -18.77 -4.81
CA PRO A 309 -23.95 -18.80 -5.65
C PRO A 309 -22.85 -17.88 -5.12
N THR A 310 -23.20 -16.95 -4.24
CA THR A 310 -22.33 -15.93 -3.64
C THR A 310 -21.66 -16.40 -2.35
N GLY A 311 -21.95 -17.61 -1.84
CA GLY A 311 -21.39 -18.14 -0.60
C GLY A 311 -20.57 -19.41 -0.82
N TRP A 312 -19.39 -19.47 -0.19
CA TRP A 312 -18.51 -20.63 -0.13
C TRP A 312 -18.23 -20.93 1.34
N VAL A 313 -18.89 -21.95 1.88
CA VAL A 313 -18.88 -22.22 3.33
C VAL A 313 -18.64 -23.69 3.63
N MET A 314 -17.95 -23.94 4.73
CA MET A 314 -17.65 -25.25 5.28
C MET A 314 -18.42 -25.45 6.58
N GLY A 315 -19.11 -26.59 6.68
CA GLY A 315 -20.05 -26.88 7.76
C GLY A 315 -19.46 -27.81 8.82
N SER A 316 -20.02 -27.75 10.04
CA SER A 316 -19.65 -28.66 11.13
C SER A 316 -20.00 -30.13 10.89
N ASN A 317 -20.81 -30.44 9.87
CA ASN A 317 -20.98 -31.79 9.35
C ASN A 317 -19.79 -32.29 8.49
N GLY A 318 -18.80 -31.45 8.22
CA GLY A 318 -17.60 -31.75 7.46
C GLY A 318 -17.72 -31.56 5.94
N ASP A 319 -18.80 -30.93 5.47
CA ASP A 319 -19.04 -30.69 4.04
C ASP A 319 -18.74 -29.23 3.66
N CYS A 320 -18.23 -29.01 2.45
CA CYS A 320 -18.15 -27.70 1.82
C CYS A 320 -19.34 -27.49 0.88
N TYR A 321 -19.92 -26.29 0.91
CA TYR A 321 -21.05 -25.89 0.08
C TYR A 321 -20.74 -24.65 -0.76
N ASN A 322 -21.20 -24.68 -2.02
CA ASN A 322 -21.38 -23.50 -2.86
C ASN A 322 -22.55 -23.75 -3.84
N SER A 323 -23.45 -22.78 -3.99
CA SER A 323 -24.57 -22.88 -4.94
C SER A 323 -25.39 -24.18 -4.82
N SER A 324 -25.70 -24.61 -3.59
CA SER A 324 -26.43 -25.85 -3.26
C SER A 324 -25.72 -27.15 -3.64
N LYS A 325 -24.43 -27.10 -3.98
CA LYS A 325 -23.59 -28.28 -4.22
C LYS A 325 -22.74 -28.57 -3.00
N ALA A 326 -22.89 -29.77 -2.46
CA ALA A 326 -22.14 -30.27 -1.31
C ALA A 326 -20.97 -31.15 -1.77
N VAL A 327 -19.81 -30.99 -1.14
CA VAL A 327 -18.65 -31.87 -1.33
C VAL A 327 -18.08 -32.23 0.03
N LYS A 328 -17.80 -33.52 0.24
CA LYS A 328 -17.16 -33.98 1.48
C LYS A 328 -15.74 -33.43 1.56
N TYR A 329 -15.40 -32.78 2.67
CA TYR A 329 -14.13 -32.08 2.80
C TYR A 329 -13.32 -32.52 4.03
N CYS A 330 -13.99 -32.64 5.18
CA CYS A 330 -13.33 -32.98 6.44
C CYS A 330 -14.21 -33.87 7.33
N LEU A 331 -13.66 -34.28 8.47
CA LEU A 331 -14.42 -34.97 9.51
C LEU A 331 -15.37 -33.99 10.22
N PRO A 332 -16.57 -34.43 10.65
CA PRO A 332 -17.47 -33.59 11.44
C PRO A 332 -16.83 -33.09 12.74
N PHE A 333 -17.29 -31.93 13.22
CA PHE A 333 -16.82 -31.26 14.43
C PHE A 333 -17.98 -30.54 15.14
N GLY A 334 -17.75 -30.02 16.34
CA GLY A 334 -18.81 -29.45 17.18
C GLY A 334 -18.32 -28.34 18.11
N ASP A 335 -18.98 -28.20 19.26
CA ASP A 335 -18.70 -27.16 20.26
C ASP A 335 -17.22 -27.12 20.69
N GLY A 336 -16.72 -25.91 20.93
CA GLY A 336 -15.32 -25.64 21.29
C GLY A 336 -14.32 -25.73 20.13
N THR A 337 -14.77 -26.01 18.91
CA THR A 337 -13.89 -26.13 17.74
C THR A 337 -13.36 -24.76 17.32
N ILE A 338 -12.05 -24.69 17.07
CA ILE A 338 -11.38 -23.54 16.45
C ILE A 338 -11.15 -23.86 14.97
N ILE A 339 -11.69 -23.00 14.11
CA ILE A 339 -11.56 -23.08 12.66
C ILE A 339 -10.72 -21.90 12.20
N THR A 340 -9.54 -22.17 11.65
CA THR A 340 -8.77 -21.15 10.92
C THR A 340 -9.13 -21.25 9.44
N VAL A 341 -9.57 -20.14 8.86
CA VAL A 341 -9.80 -20.03 7.42
C VAL A 341 -8.54 -19.50 6.77
N HIS A 342 -8.07 -20.17 5.70
CA HIS A 342 -6.91 -19.75 4.92
C HIS A 342 -7.38 -19.36 3.51
N LEU A 343 -7.37 -18.07 3.20
CA LEU A 343 -7.75 -17.54 1.89
C LEU A 343 -6.50 -17.04 1.16
N ASP A 344 -6.17 -17.67 0.02
CA ASP A 344 -5.10 -17.22 -0.87
C ASP A 344 -5.71 -16.48 -2.06
N MET A 345 -5.64 -15.13 -2.06
CA MET A 345 -6.20 -14.31 -3.13
C MET A 345 -5.31 -14.26 -4.37
N ASN A 346 -4.05 -14.71 -4.30
CA ASN A 346 -3.19 -14.87 -5.46
C ASN A 346 -3.63 -16.07 -6.30
N LYS A 347 -3.89 -17.21 -5.63
CA LYS A 347 -4.33 -18.46 -6.28
C LYS A 347 -5.84 -18.58 -6.43
N ARG A 348 -6.61 -17.74 -5.73
CA ARG A 348 -8.07 -17.84 -5.61
C ARG A 348 -8.48 -19.19 -5.02
N THR A 349 -7.79 -19.61 -3.95
CA THR A 349 -8.07 -20.86 -3.23
C THR A 349 -8.41 -20.59 -1.77
N CYS A 350 -9.17 -21.51 -1.17
CA CYS A 350 -9.51 -21.49 0.25
C CYS A 350 -9.24 -22.87 0.86
N ALA A 351 -8.69 -22.88 2.07
CA ALA A 351 -8.47 -24.08 2.87
C ALA A 351 -8.84 -23.81 4.33
N PHE A 352 -8.93 -24.85 5.14
CA PHE A 352 -9.27 -24.73 6.55
C PHE A 352 -8.35 -25.55 7.45
N THR A 353 -8.06 -25.02 8.63
CA THR A 353 -7.46 -25.78 9.74
C THR A 353 -8.49 -25.95 10.83
N ILE A 354 -8.71 -27.19 11.28
CA ILE A 354 -9.71 -27.53 12.31
C ILE A 354 -8.96 -28.10 13.51
N ASN A 355 -9.03 -27.42 14.65
CA ASN A 355 -8.30 -27.79 15.88
C ASN A 355 -6.82 -28.14 15.61
N GLY A 356 -6.14 -27.31 14.80
CA GLY A 356 -4.73 -27.47 14.44
C GLY A 356 -4.45 -28.47 13.29
N THR A 357 -5.45 -29.20 12.80
CA THR A 357 -5.29 -30.09 11.63
C THR A 357 -5.61 -29.34 10.34
N LYS A 358 -4.59 -29.06 9.53
CA LYS A 358 -4.74 -28.37 8.24
C LYS A 358 -5.23 -29.32 7.15
N TYR A 359 -6.33 -28.96 6.51
CA TYR A 359 -6.91 -29.68 5.37
C TYR A 359 -6.41 -29.09 4.04
N PRO A 360 -6.46 -29.86 2.93
CA PRO A 360 -6.07 -29.37 1.61
C PRO A 360 -7.00 -28.24 1.13
N GLU A 361 -6.60 -27.54 0.07
CA GLU A 361 -7.48 -26.55 -0.59
C GLU A 361 -8.79 -27.20 -1.06
N VAL A 362 -9.89 -26.47 -0.96
CA VAL A 362 -11.21 -26.94 -1.42
C VAL A 362 -11.23 -26.94 -2.95
N SER A 363 -10.87 -28.06 -3.56
CA SER A 363 -10.75 -28.19 -5.03
C SER A 363 -12.03 -27.88 -5.80
N ALA A 364 -13.19 -28.01 -5.17
CA ALA A 364 -14.49 -27.70 -5.77
C ALA A 364 -14.75 -26.19 -5.93
N TRP A 365 -14.00 -25.32 -5.26
CA TRP A 365 -14.18 -23.87 -5.27
C TRP A 365 -13.20 -23.22 -6.25
N ASN A 366 -13.53 -23.26 -7.54
CA ASN A 366 -12.68 -22.78 -8.63
C ASN A 366 -13.12 -21.43 -9.22
N ASN A 367 -14.06 -20.74 -8.56
CA ASN A 367 -14.74 -19.55 -9.05
C ASN A 367 -14.78 -18.41 -8.00
N LEU A 368 -13.82 -18.37 -7.09
CA LEU A 368 -13.74 -17.32 -6.08
C LEU A 368 -13.49 -15.94 -6.75
N PRO A 369 -14.34 -14.92 -6.49
CA PRO A 369 -14.23 -13.60 -7.10
C PRO A 369 -13.03 -12.80 -6.60
N SER A 370 -12.77 -11.66 -7.26
CA SER A 370 -11.67 -10.75 -6.91
C SER A 370 -11.81 -10.12 -5.52
N LYS A 371 -13.05 -10.01 -5.03
CA LYS A 371 -13.45 -9.32 -3.81
C LYS A 371 -14.32 -10.24 -2.95
N LEU A 372 -13.83 -10.58 -1.77
CA LEU A 372 -14.46 -11.53 -0.85
C LEU A 372 -14.60 -10.97 0.56
N TYR A 373 -15.47 -11.59 1.35
CA TYR A 373 -15.72 -11.22 2.74
C TYR A 373 -15.84 -12.47 3.61
N PRO A 374 -15.29 -12.46 4.83
CA PRO A 374 -15.60 -13.47 5.84
C PRO A 374 -17.11 -13.56 6.08
N VAL A 375 -17.62 -14.79 6.10
CA VAL A 375 -19.04 -15.07 6.35
C VAL A 375 -19.20 -16.24 7.30
N GLY A 376 -20.22 -16.16 8.14
CA GLY A 376 -20.74 -17.27 8.93
C GLY A 376 -22.23 -17.44 8.65
N SER A 377 -22.74 -18.67 8.70
CA SER A 377 -24.18 -18.95 8.66
C SER A 377 -24.55 -19.86 9.81
N LEU A 378 -25.57 -19.46 10.56
CA LEU A 378 -26.01 -20.13 11.79
C LEU A 378 -27.52 -20.05 11.94
N ASN A 379 -28.06 -20.99 12.70
CA ASN A 379 -29.46 -21.08 13.12
C ASN A 379 -29.51 -21.34 14.64
N TYR A 380 -30.69 -21.33 15.25
CA TYR A 380 -30.84 -21.53 16.70
C TYR A 380 -30.45 -22.96 17.16
N PRO A 381 -29.65 -23.12 18.26
CA PRO A 381 -29.23 -24.38 18.92
C PRO A 381 -30.28 -25.47 19.13
#